data_AF-A0A2H0C297-F1
#
_entry.id   AF-A0A2H0C297-F1
#
_cell.length_a   1.000
_cell.length_b   1.000
_cell.length_c   1.000
_cell.angle_alpha   90.00
_cell.angle_beta   90.00
_cell.angle_gamma   90.00
#
_symmetry.space_group_name_H-M   'P 1'
#
loop_
_entity.id
_entity.type
_entity.pdbx_description
1 polymer ?
#
loop_
_entity_poly.entity_id
_entity_poly.type
_entity_poly.pdbx_seq_one_letter_code
_entity_poly.pdbx_strand_id
1 'polypeptide(L)'
;MPKKLIIFITVIIIILLSFAVYKINRLYQKVYSPKQTETKKNKDTISLLLLGYGGGTHEGTYLTDSMMIFQVNIKTKKALILSVPRDLWVKLPTESGDAFYSKINAVYTIGLAKKDFYPDLKESYRGDGKLLKFVLESVTGIEIDNYLAVDFTGFVKAVDAIGGVTINIDKPFVDERYPIEGKEAELCGKDSQFKEIAPFLQPGYNPTDRDNLLKNNAELLTLLTNATDSPELAFPCRYERLEFKKGRQFMNGKTALKFVRSRYSQENGGDFNRAHRQQLFVTAIKQKLLSLNSITKFFPLLESLSDHVATDLAISEIQKILKTIGDLRSYEVKNTILSEDNYLINGMSDDGQYILIP
;
A
#
# COMPACT_ATOMS: atom_id res chain seq x y z
N MET A 1 -28.59 17.42 9.82
CA MET A 1 -27.88 16.44 8.95
C MET A 1 -26.57 16.95 8.29
N PRO A 2 -26.30 18.27 8.12
CA PRO A 2 -25.00 18.76 7.61
C PRO A 2 -23.79 18.53 8.52
N LYS A 3 -23.99 18.46 9.84
CA LYS A 3 -22.90 18.40 10.83
C LYS A 3 -22.11 17.08 10.84
N LYS A 4 -22.69 15.97 10.36
CA LYS A 4 -22.11 14.62 10.48
C LYS A 4 -20.97 14.31 9.50
N LEU A 5 -20.86 15.04 8.37
CA LEU A 5 -19.78 14.87 7.40
C LEU A 5 -18.61 15.84 7.59
N ILE A 6 -18.84 17.00 8.21
CA ILE A 6 -17.75 17.83 8.75
C ILE A 6 -16.98 17.01 9.80
N ILE A 7 -17.72 16.27 10.63
CA ILE A 7 -17.17 15.31 11.61
C ILE A 7 -16.32 14.23 10.92
N PHE A 8 -16.73 13.65 9.79
CA PHE A 8 -16.03 12.56 9.09
C PHE A 8 -14.53 12.83 8.81
N ILE A 9 -14.20 14.03 8.34
CA ILE A 9 -12.83 14.40 7.95
C ILE A 9 -12.13 15.22 9.04
N THR A 10 -12.86 16.01 9.82
CA THR A 10 -12.35 16.54 11.08
C THR A 10 -11.91 15.41 12.01
N VAL A 11 -12.51 14.21 11.92
CA VAL A 11 -12.04 12.99 12.61
C VAL A 11 -10.74 12.50 12.00
N ILE A 12 -10.70 12.06 10.73
CA ILE A 12 -9.46 11.57 10.04
C ILE A 12 -8.28 12.52 10.24
N ILE A 13 -8.56 13.81 10.34
CA ILE A 13 -7.54 14.83 10.53
C ILE A 13 -7.30 15.15 12.01
N ILE A 14 -8.26 15.19 12.93
CA ILE A 14 -7.98 15.25 14.39
C ILE A 14 -7.07 14.07 14.79
N ILE A 15 -7.27 12.92 14.14
CA ILE A 15 -6.44 11.72 14.23
C ILE A 15 -5.01 11.98 13.79
N LEU A 16 -4.81 12.65 12.68
CA LEU A 16 -3.49 13.08 12.23
C LEU A 16 -2.94 14.28 13.06
N LEU A 17 -3.81 15.08 13.69
CA LEU A 17 -3.46 16.29 14.45
C LEU A 17 -2.96 15.98 15.86
N SER A 18 -3.60 15.08 16.62
CA SER A 18 -3.12 14.74 17.98
C SER A 18 -1.86 13.87 17.97
N PHE A 19 -1.64 13.14 16.88
CA PHE A 19 -0.43 12.37 16.62
C PHE A 19 0.83 13.23 16.67
N ALA A 20 0.81 14.37 16.00
CA ALA A 20 1.96 15.24 15.95
C ALA A 20 2.01 16.21 17.15
N VAL A 21 0.90 16.50 17.85
CA VAL A 21 0.95 17.20 19.16
C VAL A 21 1.76 16.42 20.20
N TYR A 22 1.67 15.09 20.19
CA TYR A 22 2.32 14.25 21.21
C TYR A 22 3.83 14.05 20.98
N LYS A 23 4.28 13.83 19.74
CA LYS A 23 5.72 13.66 19.44
C LYS A 23 6.50 14.98 19.50
N ILE A 24 5.84 16.12 19.20
CA ILE A 24 6.45 17.45 19.15
C ILE A 24 6.65 18.05 20.55
N ASN A 25 5.74 17.89 21.50
CA ASN A 25 5.88 18.62 22.77
C ASN A 25 7.09 18.19 23.63
N ARG A 26 7.70 17.02 23.38
CA ARG A 26 8.86 16.52 24.14
C ARG A 26 10.22 16.57 23.41
N LEU A 27 10.22 16.52 22.07
CA LEU A 27 11.46 16.56 21.26
C LEU A 27 11.69 17.94 20.59
N TYR A 28 10.63 18.68 20.28
CA TYR A 28 10.67 19.90 19.47
C TYR A 28 11.26 21.09 20.21
N GLN A 29 11.11 21.17 21.53
CA GLN A 29 11.75 22.22 22.36
C GLN A 29 13.26 21.99 22.58
N LYS A 30 13.81 20.82 22.25
CA LYS A 30 15.22 20.49 22.53
C LYS A 30 16.11 20.37 21.29
N VAL A 31 15.56 20.19 20.08
CA VAL A 31 16.38 19.86 18.89
C VAL A 31 16.00 20.66 17.63
N TYR A 32 14.80 21.24 17.51
CA TYR A 32 14.33 21.76 16.22
C TYR A 32 13.60 23.11 16.33
N SER A 33 14.26 24.19 15.91
CA SER A 33 13.57 25.39 15.43
C SER A 33 13.08 25.11 14.01
N PRO A 34 11.76 25.10 13.73
CA PRO A 34 11.29 24.91 12.38
C PRO A 34 11.81 26.05 11.50
N LYS A 35 12.62 25.73 10.49
CA LYS A 35 12.77 26.63 9.35
C LYS A 35 11.39 26.78 8.74
N GLN A 36 10.93 28.03 8.62
CA GLN A 36 9.72 28.37 7.88
C GLN A 36 9.77 27.66 6.53
N THR A 37 8.91 26.65 6.36
CA THR A 37 8.60 26.14 5.03
C THR A 37 7.93 27.29 4.30
N GLU A 38 8.44 27.65 3.12
CA GLU A 38 7.81 28.63 2.26
C GLU A 38 6.32 28.30 2.16
N THR A 39 5.47 29.29 2.42
CA THR A 39 4.03 29.16 2.31
C THR A 39 3.69 28.65 0.91
N LYS A 40 3.37 27.35 0.76
CA LYS A 40 2.76 26.80 -0.45
C LYS A 40 1.63 27.77 -0.85
N LYS A 41 1.72 28.34 -2.06
CA LYS A 41 0.72 29.25 -2.65
C LYS A 41 -0.68 28.72 -2.37
N ASN A 42 -1.68 29.59 -2.21
CA ASN A 42 -3.07 29.16 -2.14
C ASN A 42 -3.44 28.45 -3.45
N LYS A 43 -3.33 27.12 -3.45
CA LYS A 43 -3.73 26.25 -4.56
C LYS A 43 -5.22 25.99 -4.48
N ASP A 44 -5.85 25.98 -5.64
CA ASP A 44 -7.26 25.57 -5.77
C ASP A 44 -7.43 24.05 -5.68
N THR A 45 -6.32 23.32 -5.84
CA THR A 45 -6.23 21.87 -5.76
C THR A 45 -5.42 21.45 -4.55
N ILE A 46 -5.89 20.40 -3.87
CA ILE A 46 -5.17 19.73 -2.79
C ILE A 46 -5.06 18.26 -3.17
N SER A 47 -3.85 17.70 -3.14
CA SER A 47 -3.59 16.29 -3.44
C SER A 47 -2.87 15.56 -2.30
N LEU A 48 -3.32 14.34 -2.02
CA LEU A 48 -2.76 13.46 -1.01
C LEU A 48 -2.55 12.08 -1.62
N LEU A 49 -1.31 11.58 -1.54
CA LEU A 49 -0.97 10.21 -1.92
C LEU A 49 -1.14 9.28 -0.72
N LEU A 50 -2.00 8.28 -0.83
CA LEU A 50 -2.21 7.24 0.16
C LEU A 50 -1.40 6.00 -0.23
N LEU A 51 -0.53 5.55 0.66
CA LEU A 51 0.35 4.40 0.48
C LEU A 51 0.03 3.32 1.52
N GLY A 52 -0.02 2.07 1.07
CA GLY A 52 -0.09 0.89 1.94
C GLY A 52 1.10 -0.02 1.66
N TYR A 53 1.82 -0.41 2.72
CA TYR A 53 2.97 -1.31 2.64
C TYR A 53 2.90 -2.40 3.73
N GLY A 54 3.74 -3.42 3.61
CA GLY A 54 3.67 -4.59 4.49
C GLY A 54 4.03 -4.31 5.95
N GLY A 55 5.13 -3.59 6.18
CA GLY A 55 5.72 -3.48 7.51
C GLY A 55 6.39 -4.78 7.97
N GLY A 56 6.94 -4.81 9.18
CA GLY A 56 7.60 -5.99 9.77
C GLY A 56 9.11 -6.13 9.48
N THR A 57 9.70 -7.26 9.88
CA THR A 57 11.15 -7.57 9.79
C THR A 57 11.53 -8.42 8.56
N HIS A 58 10.69 -8.46 7.52
CA HIS A 58 10.88 -9.31 6.33
C HIS A 58 11.45 -8.54 5.13
N GLU A 59 11.93 -9.25 4.11
CA GLU A 59 12.36 -8.65 2.84
C GLU A 59 11.21 -7.88 2.17
N GLY A 60 11.50 -6.68 1.64
CA GLY A 60 10.48 -5.85 0.97
C GLY A 60 9.53 -5.10 1.90
N THR A 61 9.91 -4.85 3.16
CA THR A 61 9.12 -4.14 4.19
C THR A 61 8.35 -2.94 3.66
N TYR A 62 8.98 -2.12 2.82
CA TYR A 62 8.47 -0.83 2.34
C TYR A 62 7.96 -0.84 0.89
N LEU A 63 7.75 -2.02 0.29
CA LEU A 63 7.09 -2.10 -1.01
C LEU A 63 5.65 -1.61 -0.89
N THR A 64 5.29 -0.60 -1.69
CA THR A 64 3.96 0.00 -1.66
C THR A 64 3.01 -0.74 -2.59
N ASP A 65 2.33 -1.74 -2.03
CA ASP A 65 1.36 -2.57 -2.77
C ASP A 65 0.00 -1.91 -2.99
N SER A 66 -0.27 -0.80 -2.28
CA SER A 66 -1.45 0.04 -2.46
C SER A 66 -1.01 1.49 -2.66
N MET A 67 -1.41 2.08 -3.78
CA MET A 67 -1.18 3.49 -4.10
C MET A 67 -2.49 4.12 -4.58
N MET A 68 -2.93 5.17 -3.90
CA MET A 68 -4.12 5.92 -4.28
C MET A 68 -3.85 7.42 -4.19
N ILE A 69 -4.06 8.14 -5.30
CA ILE A 69 -4.00 9.60 -5.32
C ILE A 69 -5.41 10.12 -5.04
N PHE A 70 -5.56 10.88 -3.94
CA PHE A 70 -6.75 11.64 -3.63
C PHE A 70 -6.51 13.10 -3.99
N GLN A 71 -7.25 13.64 -4.95
CA GLN A 71 -7.17 15.05 -5.33
C GLN A 71 -8.53 15.73 -5.18
N VAL A 72 -8.53 16.96 -4.67
CA VAL A 72 -9.74 17.79 -4.49
C VAL A 72 -9.50 19.14 -5.14
N ASN A 73 -10.39 19.54 -6.05
CA ASN A 73 -10.45 20.90 -6.59
C ASN A 73 -11.55 21.70 -5.89
N ILE A 74 -11.13 22.64 -5.05
CA ILE A 74 -11.98 23.42 -4.15
C ILE A 74 -12.89 24.38 -4.92
N LYS A 75 -12.45 24.89 -6.07
CA LYS A 75 -13.22 25.81 -6.93
C LYS A 75 -14.32 25.07 -7.69
N THR A 76 -13.96 23.98 -8.37
CA THR A 76 -14.91 23.24 -9.21
C THR A 76 -15.78 22.26 -8.43
N LYS A 77 -15.47 22.05 -7.13
CA LYS A 77 -16.13 21.04 -6.29
C LYS A 77 -16.07 19.64 -6.90
N LYS A 78 -14.90 19.27 -7.42
CA LYS A 78 -14.63 17.92 -7.94
C LYS A 78 -13.55 17.24 -7.12
N ALA A 79 -13.69 15.95 -6.89
CA ALA A 79 -12.70 15.11 -6.22
C ALA A 79 -12.42 13.85 -7.03
N LEU A 80 -11.17 13.41 -7.03
CA LEU A 80 -10.69 12.22 -7.72
C LEU A 80 -10.02 11.28 -6.71
N ILE A 81 -10.39 10.00 -6.76
CA ILE A 81 -9.61 8.91 -6.18
C ILE A 81 -9.09 8.06 -7.33
N LEU A 82 -7.78 8.12 -7.56
CA LEU A 82 -7.07 7.40 -8.60
C LEU A 82 -6.22 6.29 -7.98
N SER A 83 -6.62 5.03 -8.16
CA SER A 83 -5.80 3.88 -7.77
C SER A 83 -4.73 3.61 -8.83
N VAL A 84 -3.48 3.46 -8.40
CA VAL A 84 -2.32 3.19 -9.26
C VAL A 84 -1.85 1.75 -9.02
N PRO A 85 -1.77 0.91 -10.06
CA PRO A 85 -1.33 -0.47 -9.90
C PRO A 85 0.16 -0.52 -9.59
N ARG A 86 0.54 -1.50 -8.78
CA ARG A 86 1.89 -1.65 -8.23
C ARG A 86 2.95 -2.07 -9.25
N ASP A 87 2.53 -2.70 -10.34
CA ASP A 87 3.40 -3.23 -11.40
C ASP A 87 3.66 -2.21 -12.52
N LEU A 88 3.30 -0.95 -12.31
CA LEU A 88 3.59 0.11 -13.28
C LEU A 88 5.11 0.26 -13.50
N TRP A 89 5.54 0.19 -14.74
CA TRP A 89 6.92 0.36 -15.18
C TRP A 89 7.24 1.83 -15.35
N VAL A 90 8.15 2.34 -14.52
CA VAL A 90 8.40 3.78 -14.43
C VAL A 90 9.88 4.09 -14.54
N LYS A 91 10.18 5.18 -15.27
CA LYS A 91 11.54 5.72 -15.39
C LYS A 91 11.87 6.54 -14.15
N LEU A 92 13.04 6.31 -13.57
CA LEU A 92 13.58 7.04 -12.44
C LEU A 92 14.62 8.06 -12.90
N PRO A 93 14.69 9.24 -12.25
CA PRO A 93 15.65 10.28 -12.60
C PRO A 93 17.06 9.93 -12.12
N THR A 94 18.00 9.87 -13.05
CA THR A 94 19.44 9.60 -12.82
C THR A 94 20.30 10.85 -13.03
N GLU A 95 21.42 10.97 -12.33
CA GLU A 95 22.38 12.06 -12.50
C GLU A 95 23.05 11.99 -13.88
N SER A 96 23.42 10.78 -14.32
CA SER A 96 23.95 10.51 -15.66
C SER A 96 22.98 10.83 -16.81
N GLY A 97 21.67 10.74 -16.56
CA GLY A 97 20.63 10.76 -17.60
C GLY A 97 20.31 9.38 -18.19
N ASP A 98 21.06 8.34 -17.78
CA ASP A 98 20.86 6.97 -18.24
C ASP A 98 19.49 6.42 -17.81
N ALA A 99 18.97 5.49 -18.60
CA ALA A 99 17.69 4.86 -18.34
C ALA A 99 17.77 3.94 -17.11
N PHE A 100 17.11 4.32 -16.03
CA PHE A 100 16.87 3.45 -14.89
C PHE A 100 15.36 3.26 -14.72
N TYR A 101 14.89 2.02 -14.84
CA TYR A 101 13.48 1.68 -14.68
C TYR A 101 13.26 0.74 -13.50
N SER A 102 12.08 0.84 -12.92
CA SER A 102 11.64 -0.05 -11.85
C SER A 102 10.12 -0.17 -11.88
N LYS A 103 9.59 -1.22 -11.25
CA LYS A 103 8.19 -1.23 -10.83
C LYS A 103 7.94 -0.15 -9.80
N ILE A 104 6.79 0.51 -9.90
CA ILE A 104 6.46 1.68 -9.08
C ILE A 104 6.37 1.33 -7.58
N ASN A 105 6.01 0.10 -7.22
CA ASN A 105 5.93 -0.33 -5.82
C ASN A 105 7.28 -0.34 -5.09
N ALA A 106 8.39 -0.45 -5.83
CA ALA A 106 9.73 -0.37 -5.27
C ALA A 106 10.20 1.08 -5.10
N VAL A 107 9.59 2.05 -5.77
CA VAL A 107 10.07 3.43 -5.86
C VAL A 107 10.09 4.13 -4.50
N TYR A 108 9.11 3.86 -3.63
CA TYR A 108 9.14 4.36 -2.26
C TYR A 108 10.38 3.86 -1.50
N THR A 109 10.69 2.57 -1.62
CA THR A 109 11.87 1.96 -0.98
C THR A 109 13.18 2.48 -1.59
N ILE A 110 13.25 2.59 -2.92
CA ILE A 110 14.41 3.14 -3.64
C ILE A 110 14.71 4.58 -3.19
N GLY A 111 13.67 5.40 -3.02
CA GLY A 111 13.82 6.78 -2.55
C GLY A 111 14.31 6.90 -1.11
N LEU A 112 14.07 5.88 -0.27
CA LEU A 112 14.54 5.80 1.12
C LEU A 112 15.91 5.13 1.27
N ALA A 113 16.35 4.37 0.26
CA ALA A 113 17.59 3.61 0.30
C ALA A 113 18.82 4.53 0.41
N LYS A 114 19.86 4.03 1.09
CA LYS A 114 21.17 4.71 1.15
C LYS A 114 21.72 4.88 -0.26
N LYS A 115 22.46 5.97 -0.45
CA LYS A 115 23.05 6.34 -1.75
C LYS A 115 23.83 5.20 -2.39
N ASP A 116 24.57 4.42 -1.60
CA ASP A 116 25.41 3.32 -2.08
C ASP A 116 24.64 2.24 -2.87
N PHE A 117 23.36 2.02 -2.58
CA PHE A 117 22.55 1.03 -3.30
C PHE A 117 22.08 1.51 -4.68
N TYR A 118 21.95 2.84 -4.86
CA TYR A 118 21.49 3.45 -6.11
C TYR A 118 22.30 4.70 -6.39
N PRO A 119 23.62 4.62 -6.62
CA PRO A 119 24.53 5.77 -6.58
C PRO A 119 24.19 6.87 -7.61
N ASP A 120 23.60 6.48 -8.73
CA ASP A 120 23.25 7.36 -9.85
C ASP A 120 21.84 7.96 -9.76
N LEU A 121 21.02 7.58 -8.77
CA LEU A 121 19.70 8.21 -8.56
C LEU A 121 19.88 9.67 -8.09
N LYS A 122 19.18 10.61 -8.75
CA LYS A 122 19.28 12.05 -8.48
C LYS A 122 19.03 12.40 -7.02
N GLU A 123 19.96 13.14 -6.43
CA GLU A 123 19.95 13.41 -4.98
C GLU A 123 18.74 14.25 -4.55
N SER A 124 18.27 15.16 -5.41
CA SER A 124 17.13 16.04 -5.12
C SER A 124 15.81 15.30 -4.88
N TYR A 125 15.68 14.07 -5.39
CA TYR A 125 14.47 13.25 -5.26
C TYR A 125 14.56 12.22 -4.12
N ARG A 126 15.68 12.13 -3.41
CA ARG A 126 15.81 11.22 -2.27
C ARG A 126 15.04 11.70 -1.04
N GLY A 127 14.64 10.71 -0.24
CA GLY A 127 13.98 10.90 1.04
C GLY A 127 12.48 11.08 0.95
N ASP A 128 11.81 10.68 2.04
CA ASP A 128 10.46 11.10 2.42
C ASP A 128 9.40 11.14 1.29
N GLY A 129 9.33 10.07 0.50
CA GLY A 129 8.34 9.91 -0.58
C GLY A 129 8.53 10.81 -1.81
N LYS A 130 9.54 11.69 -1.86
CA LYS A 130 9.75 12.66 -2.95
C LYS A 130 9.88 12.00 -4.32
N LEU A 131 10.69 10.95 -4.41
CA LEU A 131 10.88 10.19 -5.65
C LEU A 131 9.55 9.66 -6.19
N LEU A 132 8.77 9.00 -5.33
CA LEU A 132 7.49 8.43 -5.72
C LEU A 132 6.50 9.50 -6.17
N LYS A 133 6.45 10.65 -5.48
CA LYS A 133 5.61 11.77 -5.88
C LYS A 133 5.97 12.29 -7.27
N PHE A 134 7.25 12.53 -7.51
CA PHE A 134 7.75 12.99 -8.81
C PHE A 134 7.43 12.00 -9.94
N VAL A 135 7.63 10.71 -9.70
CA VAL A 135 7.35 9.66 -10.68
C VAL A 135 5.85 9.58 -10.97
N LEU A 136 5.00 9.61 -9.94
CA LEU A 136 3.54 9.60 -10.12
C LEU A 136 3.05 10.86 -10.84
N GLU A 137 3.62 12.02 -10.55
CA GLU A 137 3.31 13.26 -11.27
C GLU A 137 3.71 13.15 -12.75
N SER A 138 4.89 12.58 -13.04
CA SER A 138 5.36 12.36 -14.42
C SER A 138 4.45 11.41 -15.22
N VAL A 139 3.87 10.42 -14.55
CA VAL A 139 2.92 9.46 -15.16
C VAL A 139 1.53 10.06 -15.32
N THR A 140 1.01 10.70 -14.27
CA THR A 140 -0.41 11.05 -14.17
C THR A 140 -0.71 12.51 -14.52
N GLY A 141 0.32 13.36 -14.56
CA GLY A 141 0.18 14.81 -14.63
C GLY A 141 -0.40 15.44 -13.35
N ILE A 142 -0.61 14.66 -12.28
CA ILE A 142 -1.15 15.15 -11.02
C ILE A 142 -0.01 15.49 -10.08
N GLU A 143 0.15 16.79 -9.80
CA GLU A 143 1.05 17.26 -8.74
C GLU A 143 0.58 16.72 -7.39
N ILE A 144 1.48 16.11 -6.61
CA ILE A 144 1.19 15.51 -5.31
C ILE A 144 1.73 16.40 -4.19
N ASP A 145 0.84 17.05 -3.44
CA ASP A 145 1.25 17.97 -2.38
C ASP A 145 1.88 17.20 -1.22
N ASN A 146 1.20 16.16 -0.73
CA ASN A 146 1.58 15.42 0.47
C ASN A 146 1.33 13.91 0.32
N TYR A 147 1.88 13.10 1.22
CA TYR A 147 1.63 11.66 1.26
C TYR A 147 1.30 11.16 2.67
N LEU A 148 0.62 10.02 2.76
CA LEU A 148 0.34 9.27 3.97
C LEU A 148 0.58 7.79 3.68
N ALA A 149 1.59 7.20 4.31
CA ALA A 149 1.91 5.78 4.22
C ALA A 149 1.53 5.07 5.51
N VAL A 150 0.90 3.90 5.40
CA VAL A 150 0.43 3.10 6.54
C VAL A 150 0.84 1.64 6.35
N ASP A 151 1.40 1.02 7.38
CA ASP A 151 1.70 -0.41 7.38
C ASP A 151 0.48 -1.28 7.75
N PHE A 152 0.61 -2.61 7.66
CA PHE A 152 -0.49 -3.52 8.01
C PHE A 152 -0.95 -3.40 9.46
N THR A 153 -0.03 -3.17 10.40
CA THR A 153 -0.37 -3.02 11.82
C THR A 153 -1.15 -1.73 12.07
N GLY A 154 -0.70 -0.62 11.49
CA GLY A 154 -1.37 0.68 11.51
C GLY A 154 -2.76 0.61 10.90
N PHE A 155 -2.91 -0.10 9.77
CA PHE A 155 -4.20 -0.33 9.13
C PHE A 155 -5.18 -1.05 10.08
N VAL A 156 -4.77 -2.18 10.65
CA VAL A 156 -5.62 -2.98 11.55
C VAL A 156 -6.06 -2.17 12.75
N LYS A 157 -5.11 -1.51 13.43
CA LYS A 157 -5.37 -0.62 14.56
C LYS A 157 -6.35 0.50 14.20
N ALA A 158 -6.15 1.15 13.05
CA ALA A 158 -7.03 2.23 12.59
C ALA A 158 -8.48 1.78 12.36
N VAL A 159 -8.68 0.60 11.77
CA VAL A 159 -10.01 0.02 11.51
C VAL A 159 -10.68 -0.44 12.81
N ASP A 160 -9.94 -1.06 13.72
CA ASP A 160 -10.52 -1.52 14.98
C ASP A 160 -10.96 -0.34 15.87
N ALA A 161 -10.21 0.75 15.86
CA ALA A 161 -10.52 1.93 16.65
C ALA A 161 -11.79 2.66 16.22
N ILE A 162 -12.13 2.59 14.93
CA ILE A 162 -13.41 3.11 14.43
C ILE A 162 -14.56 2.13 14.70
N GLY A 163 -14.28 0.96 15.29
CA GLY A 163 -15.23 -0.11 15.55
C GLY A 163 -15.57 -0.90 14.30
N GLY A 164 -14.59 -1.14 13.43
CA GLY A 164 -14.73 -1.87 12.17
C GLY A 164 -15.55 -1.14 11.10
N VAL A 165 -15.62 -1.76 9.92
CA VAL A 165 -16.35 -1.25 8.75
C VAL A 165 -17.41 -2.25 8.28
N THR A 166 -18.44 -1.76 7.59
CA THR A 166 -19.38 -2.62 6.87
C THR A 166 -19.21 -2.39 5.37
N ILE A 167 -18.84 -3.42 4.63
CA ILE A 167 -18.67 -3.37 3.18
C ILE A 167 -19.83 -4.12 2.54
N ASN A 168 -20.42 -3.56 1.47
CA ASN A 168 -21.34 -4.29 0.61
C ASN A 168 -20.54 -4.96 -0.51
N ILE A 169 -20.51 -6.28 -0.52
CA ILE A 169 -19.75 -7.07 -1.49
C ILE A 169 -20.68 -7.46 -2.63
N ASP A 170 -20.45 -6.93 -3.83
CA ASP A 170 -21.29 -7.24 -4.99
C ASP A 170 -20.91 -8.56 -5.66
N LYS A 171 -19.60 -8.82 -5.75
CA LYS A 171 -19.01 -10.03 -6.32
C LYS A 171 -18.36 -10.86 -5.19
N PRO A 172 -18.90 -12.05 -4.85
CA PRO A 172 -18.28 -12.92 -3.87
C PRO A 172 -16.94 -13.44 -4.38
N PHE A 173 -16.07 -13.89 -3.48
CA PHE A 173 -14.82 -14.53 -3.88
C PHE A 173 -14.30 -15.47 -2.81
N VAL A 174 -13.55 -16.47 -3.28
CA VAL A 174 -12.77 -17.39 -2.45
C VAL A 174 -11.31 -17.23 -2.84
N ASP A 175 -10.44 -17.02 -1.85
CA ASP A 175 -8.99 -16.98 -2.00
C ASP A 175 -8.41 -18.21 -1.29
N GLU A 176 -7.97 -19.21 -2.06
CA GLU A 176 -7.45 -20.47 -1.54
C GLU A 176 -5.98 -20.36 -1.09
N ARG A 177 -5.30 -19.25 -1.40
CA ARG A 177 -3.85 -19.09 -1.25
C ARG A 177 -3.52 -17.77 -0.54
N TYR A 178 -4.32 -17.38 0.46
CA TYR A 178 -4.02 -16.17 1.22
C TYR A 178 -2.84 -16.42 2.18
N PRO A 179 -1.74 -15.65 2.10
CA PRO A 179 -0.56 -15.90 2.93
C PRO A 179 -0.83 -15.58 4.41
N ILE A 180 -0.39 -16.49 5.28
CA ILE A 180 -0.43 -16.34 6.73
C ILE A 180 0.82 -15.60 7.18
N GLU A 181 0.63 -14.44 7.79
CA GLU A 181 1.70 -13.62 8.36
C GLU A 181 2.49 -14.38 9.42
N GLY A 182 3.82 -14.36 9.33
CA GLY A 182 4.74 -15.03 10.23
C GLY A 182 4.99 -16.50 9.89
N LYS A 183 4.39 -17.03 8.82
CA LYS A 183 4.61 -18.40 8.34
C LYS A 183 5.38 -18.47 7.02
N GLU A 184 5.94 -17.36 6.53
CA GLU A 184 6.54 -17.26 5.20
C GLU A 184 7.71 -18.23 4.99
N ALA A 185 8.44 -18.54 6.06
CA ALA A 185 9.59 -19.45 6.06
C ALA A 185 9.24 -20.91 6.45
N GLU A 186 8.00 -21.19 6.84
CA GLU A 186 7.60 -22.51 7.35
C GLU A 186 7.77 -23.59 6.28
N LEU A 187 8.44 -24.69 6.62
CA LEU A 187 8.68 -25.80 5.69
C LEU A 187 7.58 -26.86 5.74
N CYS A 188 6.54 -26.66 6.55
CA CYS A 188 5.39 -27.55 6.68
C CYS A 188 5.77 -29.00 7.04
N GLY A 189 6.80 -29.16 7.90
CA GLY A 189 7.33 -30.46 8.31
C GLY A 189 8.18 -31.16 7.25
N LYS A 190 8.65 -30.43 6.23
CA LYS A 190 9.50 -30.95 5.14
C LYS A 190 10.98 -30.60 5.31
N ASP A 191 11.44 -30.38 6.53
CA ASP A 191 12.79 -29.89 6.84
C ASP A 191 13.89 -30.78 6.24
N SER A 192 13.74 -32.11 6.36
CA SER A 192 14.68 -33.08 5.80
C SER A 192 14.71 -33.03 4.27
N GLN A 193 13.56 -33.11 3.61
CA GLN A 193 13.46 -33.04 2.15
C GLN A 193 13.94 -31.68 1.61
N PHE A 194 13.62 -30.59 2.30
CA PHE A 194 14.02 -29.24 1.90
C PHE A 194 15.53 -29.05 1.93
N LYS A 195 16.23 -29.62 2.93
CA LYS A 195 17.69 -29.57 3.01
C LYS A 195 18.37 -30.19 1.79
N GLU A 196 17.78 -31.24 1.22
CA GLU A 196 18.29 -31.91 0.02
C GLU A 196 18.09 -31.07 -1.24
N ILE A 197 16.96 -30.37 -1.35
CA ILE A 197 16.63 -29.58 -2.56
C ILE A 197 17.10 -28.13 -2.53
N ALA A 198 17.36 -27.56 -1.34
CA ALA A 198 17.73 -26.16 -1.16
C ALA A 198 18.91 -25.69 -2.02
N PRO A 199 19.98 -26.48 -2.24
CA PRO A 199 21.08 -26.10 -3.12
C PRO A 199 20.66 -25.84 -4.58
N PHE A 200 19.55 -26.44 -5.02
CA PHE A 200 19.05 -26.32 -6.40
C PHE A 200 18.01 -25.20 -6.58
N LEU A 201 17.61 -24.53 -5.50
CA LEU A 201 16.72 -23.37 -5.54
C LEU A 201 17.45 -22.06 -5.85
N GLN A 202 18.79 -22.05 -5.74
CA GLN A 202 19.63 -20.90 -6.03
C GLN A 202 20.34 -21.08 -7.37
N PRO A 203 20.59 -20.01 -8.15
CA PRO A 203 21.37 -20.11 -9.38
C PRO A 203 22.80 -20.58 -9.11
N GLY A 204 23.42 -21.25 -10.09
CA GLY A 204 24.83 -21.68 -10.01
C GLY A 204 25.07 -23.12 -9.54
N TYR A 205 24.03 -23.94 -9.42
CA TYR A 205 24.18 -25.38 -9.17
C TYR A 205 24.65 -26.14 -10.41
N ASN A 206 25.26 -27.31 -10.21
CA ASN A 206 25.59 -28.25 -11.28
C ASN A 206 24.34 -29.07 -11.67
N PRO A 207 23.86 -28.99 -12.92
CA PRO A 207 22.68 -29.71 -13.37
C PRO A 207 22.76 -31.23 -13.19
N THR A 208 23.97 -31.81 -13.29
CA THR A 208 24.19 -33.26 -13.15
C THR A 208 23.89 -33.74 -11.73
N ASP A 209 24.25 -32.95 -10.72
CA ASP A 209 24.04 -33.30 -9.31
C ASP A 209 22.56 -33.29 -8.96
N ARG A 210 21.82 -32.32 -9.51
CA ARG A 210 20.36 -32.24 -9.42
C ARG A 210 19.73 -33.48 -10.07
N ASP A 211 20.09 -33.77 -11.32
CA ASP A 211 19.47 -34.86 -12.06
C ASP A 211 19.77 -36.22 -11.40
N ASN A 212 20.97 -36.42 -10.86
CA ASN A 212 21.32 -37.62 -10.09
C ASN A 212 20.49 -37.79 -8.82
N LEU A 213 20.25 -36.71 -8.05
CA LEU A 213 19.41 -36.74 -6.86
C LEU A 213 17.95 -37.06 -7.20
N LEU A 214 17.43 -36.44 -8.25
CA LEU A 214 16.01 -36.52 -8.61
C LEU A 214 15.64 -37.81 -9.37
N LYS A 215 16.61 -38.46 -10.04
CA LYS A 215 16.39 -39.62 -10.92
C LYS A 215 15.56 -40.75 -10.30
N ASN A 216 15.68 -40.95 -8.99
CA ASN A 216 14.99 -42.02 -8.26
C ASN A 216 14.13 -41.51 -7.09
N ASN A 217 13.91 -40.20 -6.98
CA ASN A 217 13.15 -39.62 -5.87
C ASN A 217 12.04 -38.70 -6.38
N ALA A 218 10.90 -39.32 -6.71
CA ALA A 218 9.72 -38.62 -7.22
C ALA A 218 9.16 -37.60 -6.22
N GLU A 219 9.33 -37.84 -4.91
CA GLU A 219 8.90 -36.91 -3.86
C GLU A 219 9.75 -35.63 -3.88
N LEU A 220 11.08 -35.75 -3.94
CA LEU A 220 11.98 -34.60 -4.04
C LEU A 220 11.81 -33.85 -5.36
N LEU A 221 11.57 -34.56 -6.47
CA LEU A 221 11.25 -33.93 -7.75
C LEU A 221 9.99 -33.08 -7.63
N THR A 222 8.92 -33.68 -7.10
CA THR A 222 7.64 -32.97 -6.89
C THR A 222 7.81 -31.78 -5.95
N LEU A 223 8.58 -31.93 -4.87
CA LEU A 223 8.85 -30.85 -3.93
C LEU A 223 9.65 -29.72 -4.58
N LEU A 224 10.69 -30.02 -5.35
CA LEU A 224 11.51 -29.02 -6.03
C LEU A 224 10.69 -28.26 -7.09
N THR A 225 9.92 -28.99 -7.91
CA THR A 225 9.00 -28.41 -8.90
C THR A 225 7.98 -27.51 -8.21
N ASN A 226 7.28 -28.00 -7.19
CA ASN A 226 6.30 -27.19 -6.47
C ASN A 226 6.96 -25.99 -5.76
N ALA A 227 8.13 -26.15 -5.15
CA ALA A 227 8.82 -25.06 -4.46
C ALA A 227 9.25 -23.95 -5.43
N THR A 228 9.45 -24.27 -6.71
CA THR A 228 9.84 -23.33 -7.76
C THR A 228 8.62 -22.73 -8.45
N ASP A 229 7.68 -23.56 -8.88
CA ASP A 229 6.61 -23.18 -9.81
C ASP A 229 5.29 -22.88 -9.10
N SER A 230 5.03 -23.48 -7.94
CA SER A 230 3.75 -23.35 -7.21
C SER A 230 3.96 -23.53 -5.70
N PRO A 231 4.60 -22.56 -5.01
CA PRO A 231 5.02 -22.70 -3.61
C PRO A 231 3.89 -23.05 -2.65
N GLU A 232 2.65 -22.72 -2.97
CA GLU A 232 1.45 -23.13 -2.22
C GLU A 232 1.23 -24.64 -2.16
N LEU A 233 1.69 -25.39 -3.17
CA LEU A 233 1.60 -26.84 -3.20
C LEU A 233 2.75 -27.48 -2.41
N ALA A 234 3.93 -26.84 -2.43
CA ALA A 234 5.08 -27.28 -1.65
C ALA A 234 4.88 -27.02 -0.15
N PHE A 235 4.34 -25.84 0.19
CA PHE A 235 4.23 -25.33 1.55
C PHE A 235 2.81 -24.84 1.88
N PRO A 236 1.80 -25.73 1.88
CA PRO A 236 0.40 -25.33 2.09
C PRO A 236 0.14 -24.71 3.47
N CYS A 237 0.95 -25.03 4.49
CA CYS A 237 0.82 -24.48 5.83
C CYS A 237 1.11 -22.97 5.92
N ARG A 238 1.67 -22.36 4.87
CA ARG A 238 1.90 -20.91 4.75
C ARG A 238 0.64 -20.15 4.34
N TYR A 239 -0.43 -20.85 3.95
CA TYR A 239 -1.61 -20.25 3.35
C TYR A 239 -2.89 -20.64 4.11
N GLU A 240 -3.89 -19.76 4.05
CA GLU A 240 -5.24 -20.00 4.55
C GLU A 240 -6.29 -19.71 3.47
N ARG A 241 -7.43 -20.39 3.57
CA ARG A 241 -8.60 -20.13 2.72
C ARG A 241 -9.41 -18.96 3.26
N LEU A 242 -9.69 -17.97 2.43
CA LEU A 242 -10.61 -16.88 2.72
C LEU A 242 -11.86 -16.99 1.86
N GLU A 243 -13.01 -16.65 2.43
CA GLU A 243 -14.28 -16.61 1.72
C GLU A 243 -15.05 -15.35 2.08
N PHE A 244 -15.44 -14.58 1.06
CA PHE A 244 -16.25 -13.39 1.20
C PHE A 244 -17.50 -13.53 0.34
N LYS A 245 -18.65 -13.67 0.99
CA LYS A 245 -19.95 -13.84 0.33
C LYS A 245 -20.50 -12.53 -0.23
N LYS A 246 -21.48 -12.59 -1.11
CA LYS A 246 -22.22 -11.41 -1.58
C LYS A 246 -23.02 -10.79 -0.43
N GLY A 247 -23.16 -9.48 -0.42
CA GLY A 247 -23.98 -8.71 0.52
C GLY A 247 -23.17 -7.94 1.57
N ARG A 248 -23.89 -7.38 2.55
CA ARG A 248 -23.30 -6.55 3.62
C ARG A 248 -22.57 -7.40 4.64
N GLN A 249 -21.29 -7.13 4.85
CA GLN A 249 -20.47 -7.82 5.83
C GLN A 249 -19.73 -6.83 6.72
N PHE A 250 -19.76 -7.10 8.01
CA PHE A 250 -18.96 -6.39 9.00
C PHE A 250 -17.54 -6.95 9.00
N MET A 251 -16.54 -6.06 9.06
CA MET A 251 -15.14 -6.40 9.09
C MET A 251 -14.43 -5.60 10.18
N ASN A 252 -13.80 -6.31 11.11
CA ASN A 252 -12.78 -5.75 11.99
C ASN A 252 -11.47 -5.52 11.20
N GLY A 253 -10.45 -4.95 11.84
CA GLY A 253 -9.18 -4.61 11.19
C GLY A 253 -8.52 -5.79 10.50
N LYS A 254 -8.43 -6.95 11.18
CA LYS A 254 -7.84 -8.17 10.60
C LYS A 254 -8.61 -8.66 9.37
N THR A 255 -9.94 -8.68 9.44
CA THR A 255 -10.79 -9.14 8.31
C THR A 255 -10.75 -8.14 7.15
N ALA A 256 -10.75 -6.84 7.44
CA ALA A 256 -10.63 -5.79 6.45
C ALA A 256 -9.27 -5.83 5.75
N LEU A 257 -8.19 -6.11 6.49
CA LEU A 257 -6.84 -6.24 5.93
C LEU A 257 -6.79 -7.41 4.95
N LYS A 258 -7.32 -8.58 5.36
CA LYS A 258 -7.46 -9.75 4.49
C LYS A 258 -8.24 -9.46 3.22
N PHE A 259 -9.36 -8.74 3.34
CA PHE A 259 -10.19 -8.33 2.21
C PHE A 259 -9.42 -7.47 1.19
N VAL A 260 -8.71 -6.43 1.65
CA VAL A 260 -7.98 -5.51 0.75
C VAL A 260 -6.64 -6.07 0.24
N ARG A 261 -6.15 -7.17 0.83
CA ARG A 261 -4.91 -7.86 0.42
C ARG A 261 -5.13 -9.08 -0.46
N SER A 262 -6.32 -9.69 -0.46
CA SER A 262 -6.60 -10.89 -1.25
C SER A 262 -6.34 -10.68 -2.75
N ARG A 263 -5.79 -11.71 -3.41
CA ARG A 263 -5.37 -11.70 -4.82
C ARG A 263 -5.58 -13.03 -5.54
N TYR A 264 -5.58 -14.15 -4.84
CA TYR A 264 -5.49 -15.48 -5.48
C TYR A 264 -6.84 -16.16 -5.63
N SER A 265 -7.89 -15.37 -5.82
CA SER A 265 -9.20 -15.90 -6.19
C SER A 265 -9.28 -16.23 -7.68
N GLN A 266 -9.90 -17.36 -8.03
CA GLN A 266 -10.13 -17.72 -9.43
C GLN A 266 -11.13 -16.80 -10.12
N GLU A 267 -12.18 -16.37 -9.41
CA GLU A 267 -13.27 -15.57 -9.99
C GLU A 267 -13.01 -14.05 -9.92
N ASN A 268 -12.40 -13.57 -8.84
CA ASN A 268 -12.19 -12.14 -8.58
C ASN A 268 -10.78 -11.85 -8.05
N GLY A 269 -9.78 -12.58 -8.55
CA GLY A 269 -8.37 -12.41 -8.23
C GLY A 269 -7.69 -11.29 -9.02
N GLY A 270 -6.38 -11.17 -8.86
CA GLY A 270 -5.54 -10.19 -9.57
C GLY A 270 -5.56 -8.79 -8.96
N ASP A 271 -4.69 -7.94 -9.48
CA ASP A 271 -4.38 -6.64 -8.88
C ASP A 271 -5.44 -5.57 -9.10
N PHE A 272 -6.14 -5.60 -10.24
CA PHE A 272 -7.24 -4.66 -10.48
C PHE A 272 -8.44 -4.94 -9.56
N ASN A 273 -8.77 -6.21 -9.33
CA ASN A 273 -9.82 -6.56 -8.36
C ASN A 273 -9.41 -6.23 -6.92
N ARG A 274 -8.12 -6.38 -6.58
CA ARG A 274 -7.59 -5.91 -5.30
C ARG A 274 -7.74 -4.39 -5.16
N ALA A 275 -7.41 -3.61 -6.19
CA ALA A 275 -7.62 -2.17 -6.20
C ALA A 275 -9.10 -1.79 -6.07
N HIS A 276 -10.01 -2.52 -6.73
CA HIS A 276 -11.44 -2.34 -6.56
C HIS A 276 -11.90 -2.59 -5.11
N ARG A 277 -11.41 -3.65 -4.47
CA ARG A 277 -11.68 -3.92 -3.04
C ARG A 277 -11.17 -2.80 -2.13
N GLN A 278 -10.00 -2.23 -2.43
CA GLN A 278 -9.48 -1.06 -1.71
C GLN A 278 -10.40 0.17 -1.86
N GLN A 279 -10.96 0.42 -3.06
CA GLN A 279 -11.95 1.50 -3.25
C GLN A 279 -13.26 1.26 -2.50
N LEU A 280 -13.76 0.01 -2.48
CA LEU A 280 -14.92 -0.37 -1.66
C LEU A 280 -14.64 -0.13 -0.17
N PHE A 281 -13.44 -0.47 0.30
CA PHE A 281 -13.01 -0.22 1.67
C PHE A 281 -12.96 1.29 1.99
N VAL A 282 -12.34 2.12 1.13
CA VAL A 282 -12.32 3.59 1.32
C VAL A 282 -13.73 4.16 1.39
N THR A 283 -14.65 3.65 0.57
CA THR A 283 -16.07 4.03 0.60
C THR A 283 -16.77 3.58 1.89
N ALA A 284 -16.46 2.39 2.41
CA ALA A 284 -17.02 1.91 3.67
C ALA A 284 -16.47 2.67 4.88
N ILE A 285 -15.18 3.02 4.88
CA ILE A 285 -14.59 3.94 5.85
C ILE A 285 -15.35 5.26 5.82
N LYS A 286 -15.60 5.80 4.61
CA LYS A 286 -16.43 7.00 4.40
C LYS A 286 -17.76 6.93 5.14
N GLN A 287 -18.51 5.87 4.90
CA GLN A 287 -19.82 5.68 5.54
C GLN A 287 -19.71 5.48 7.05
N LYS A 288 -18.70 4.74 7.51
CA LYS A 288 -18.50 4.45 8.93
C LYS A 288 -18.27 5.72 9.72
N LEU A 289 -17.31 6.57 9.35
CA LEU A 289 -17.04 7.76 10.19
C LEU A 289 -18.18 8.80 10.09
N LEU A 290 -19.03 8.75 9.05
CA LEU A 290 -20.24 9.56 8.96
C LEU A 290 -21.31 9.14 9.96
N SER A 291 -21.33 7.85 10.31
CA SER A 291 -22.28 7.26 11.25
C SER A 291 -21.89 7.46 12.71
N LEU A 292 -20.60 7.69 13.00
CA LEU A 292 -20.09 7.89 14.36
C LEU A 292 -20.59 9.23 14.91
N ASN A 293 -21.35 9.18 16.01
CA ASN A 293 -21.88 10.38 16.67
C ASN A 293 -20.87 11.03 17.64
N SER A 294 -19.75 10.37 17.98
CA SER A 294 -18.73 10.88 18.91
C SER A 294 -17.30 10.46 18.52
N ILE A 295 -16.41 11.44 18.48
CA ILE A 295 -14.99 11.37 18.03
C ILE A 295 -14.04 11.00 19.18
N THR A 296 -14.54 10.95 20.42
CA THR A 296 -13.70 11.00 21.64
C THR A 296 -12.85 9.77 21.90
N LYS A 297 -13.11 8.62 21.25
CA LYS A 297 -12.29 7.40 21.37
C LYS A 297 -11.02 7.41 20.51
N PHE A 298 -10.81 8.46 19.71
CA PHE A 298 -9.72 8.46 18.73
C PHE A 298 -8.38 8.96 19.26
N PHE A 299 -8.33 9.78 20.31
CA PHE A 299 -7.06 10.37 20.78
C PHE A 299 -6.00 9.35 21.22
N PRO A 300 -6.33 8.30 22.03
CA PRO A 300 -5.35 7.27 22.43
C PRO A 300 -4.85 6.40 21.27
N LEU A 301 -5.61 6.30 20.18
CA LEU A 301 -5.23 5.51 19.01
C LEU A 301 -3.99 6.07 18.32
N LEU A 302 -3.81 7.39 18.35
CA LEU A 302 -2.87 8.10 17.49
C LEU A 302 -1.45 7.92 17.95
N GLU A 303 -1.26 7.88 19.27
CA GLU A 303 0.00 7.48 19.88
C GLU A 303 0.37 6.05 19.43
N SER A 304 -0.61 5.13 19.45
CA SER A 304 -0.40 3.73 19.07
C SER A 304 -0.19 3.49 17.56
N LEU A 305 -0.53 4.47 16.72
CA LEU A 305 -0.36 4.45 15.28
C LEU A 305 0.96 5.12 14.85
N SER A 306 1.67 5.78 15.76
CA SER A 306 2.76 6.69 15.36
C SER A 306 4.02 6.10 14.80
N ASP A 307 4.23 4.84 15.10
CA ASP A 307 5.32 4.07 14.56
C ASP A 307 4.90 3.28 13.31
N HIS A 308 3.63 3.41 12.88
CA HIS A 308 3.02 2.68 11.77
C HIS A 308 2.54 3.58 10.62
N VAL A 309 2.82 4.89 10.73
CA VAL A 309 2.38 5.91 9.77
C VAL A 309 3.55 6.82 9.43
N ALA A 310 3.84 6.99 8.14
CA ALA A 310 4.79 7.97 7.63
C ALA A 310 4.07 9.03 6.78
N THR A 311 4.40 10.30 6.97
CA THR A 311 3.77 11.42 6.25
C THR A 311 4.65 12.65 6.30
N ASP A 312 4.56 13.48 5.27
CA ASP A 312 5.15 14.82 5.25
C ASP A 312 4.15 15.94 5.57
N LEU A 313 2.93 15.58 6.00
CA LEU A 313 1.92 16.54 6.44
C LEU A 313 2.27 17.14 7.81
N ALA A 314 2.46 18.46 7.84
CA ALA A 314 2.48 19.18 9.11
C ALA A 314 1.06 19.38 9.65
N ILE A 315 0.89 19.29 10.99
CA ILE A 315 -0.39 19.52 11.71
C ILE A 315 -1.14 20.75 11.20
N SER A 316 -0.43 21.87 11.13
CA SER A 316 -0.98 23.17 10.76
C SER A 316 -1.51 23.16 9.32
N GLU A 317 -0.85 22.44 8.42
CA GLU A 317 -1.31 22.25 7.04
C GLU A 317 -2.59 21.43 7.02
N ILE A 318 -2.70 20.39 7.84
CA ILE A 318 -3.92 19.57 7.86
C ILE A 318 -5.13 20.39 8.32
N GLN A 319 -4.98 21.23 9.36
CA GLN A 319 -6.03 22.17 9.78
C GLN A 319 -6.41 23.16 8.67
N LYS A 320 -5.41 23.68 7.95
CA LYS A 320 -5.63 24.58 6.81
C LYS A 320 -6.39 23.88 5.70
N ILE A 321 -5.99 22.66 5.34
CA ILE A 321 -6.63 21.80 4.34
C ILE A 321 -8.11 21.57 4.71
N LEU A 322 -8.39 21.18 5.96
CA LEU A 322 -9.76 20.99 6.45
C LEU A 322 -10.64 22.22 6.24
N LYS A 323 -10.14 23.37 6.68
CA LYS A 323 -10.88 24.63 6.61
C LYS A 323 -11.13 25.05 5.16
N THR A 324 -10.18 24.75 4.27
CA THR A 324 -10.24 25.14 2.85
C THR A 324 -11.16 24.20 2.04
N ILE A 325 -11.09 22.89 2.28
CA ILE A 325 -11.92 21.90 1.59
C ILE A 325 -13.40 22.08 1.96
N GLY A 326 -13.70 22.37 3.23
CA GLY A 326 -15.07 22.55 3.72
C GLY A 326 -15.87 21.24 3.68
N ASP A 327 -17.13 21.30 3.24
CA ASP A 327 -18.03 20.14 3.20
C ASP A 327 -17.78 19.25 1.98
N LEU A 328 -17.19 18.07 2.17
CA LEU A 328 -16.93 17.14 1.07
C LEU A 328 -18.18 16.58 0.36
N ARG A 329 -19.40 16.71 0.91
CA ARG A 329 -20.63 16.29 0.18
C ARG A 329 -20.93 17.17 -1.01
N SER A 330 -20.45 18.41 -1.01
CA SER A 330 -20.63 19.28 -2.18
C SER A 330 -19.78 18.83 -3.35
N TYR A 331 -18.87 17.86 -3.16
CA TYR A 331 -17.95 17.43 -4.19
C TYR A 331 -18.50 16.24 -4.94
N GLU A 332 -18.46 16.36 -6.26
CA GLU A 332 -18.61 15.23 -7.16
C GLU A 332 -17.35 14.37 -7.06
N VAL A 333 -17.48 13.14 -6.54
CA VAL A 333 -16.34 12.22 -6.36
C VAL A 333 -16.31 11.23 -7.51
N LYS A 334 -15.21 11.22 -8.26
CA LYS A 334 -14.90 10.21 -9.28
C LYS A 334 -13.87 9.24 -8.73
N ASN A 335 -14.18 7.94 -8.80
CA ASN A 335 -13.21 6.88 -8.52
C ASN A 335 -12.76 6.28 -9.84
N THR A 336 -11.46 6.05 -9.99
CA THR A 336 -10.91 5.40 -11.19
C THR A 336 -9.67 4.60 -10.83
N ILE A 337 -9.39 3.56 -11.62
CA ILE A 337 -8.22 2.70 -11.48
C ILE A 337 -7.45 2.82 -12.79
N LEU A 338 -6.12 3.04 -12.74
CA LEU A 338 -5.30 2.88 -13.94
C LEU A 338 -5.23 1.38 -14.26
N SER A 339 -5.67 1.01 -15.46
CA SER A 339 -5.83 -0.37 -15.88
C SER A 339 -5.59 -0.54 -17.38
N GLU A 340 -5.57 -1.79 -17.81
CA GLU A 340 -5.46 -2.14 -19.23
C GLU A 340 -6.68 -1.69 -20.05
N ASP A 341 -7.85 -1.59 -19.41
CA ASP A 341 -9.07 -1.12 -20.05
C ASP A 341 -9.06 0.38 -20.41
N ASN A 342 -8.05 1.14 -19.98
CA ASN A 342 -8.03 2.59 -20.20
C ASN A 342 -6.66 3.16 -20.64
N TYR A 343 -5.66 3.07 -19.79
CA TYR A 343 -4.45 3.88 -19.88
C TYR A 343 -3.18 3.02 -19.92
N LEU A 344 -3.26 1.72 -19.63
CA LEU A 344 -2.08 0.87 -19.48
C LEU A 344 -2.02 -0.21 -20.53
N ILE A 345 -0.80 -0.64 -20.87
CA ILE A 345 -0.54 -1.81 -21.70
C ILE A 345 0.29 -2.80 -20.89
N ASN A 346 -0.06 -4.08 -20.93
CA ASN A 346 0.74 -5.11 -20.27
C ASN A 346 2.01 -5.46 -21.07
N GLY A 347 3.03 -5.94 -20.36
CA GLY A 347 4.28 -6.36 -20.96
C GLY A 347 5.12 -7.20 -20.02
N MET A 348 6.32 -7.57 -20.48
CA MET A 348 7.35 -8.22 -19.68
C MET A 348 8.60 -7.35 -19.68
N SER A 349 9.24 -7.20 -18.52
CA SER A 349 10.57 -6.59 -18.42
C SER A 349 11.65 -7.56 -18.92
N ASP A 350 12.87 -7.05 -19.11
CA ASP A 350 14.02 -7.84 -19.60
C ASP A 350 14.37 -9.04 -18.70
N ASP A 351 14.03 -8.97 -17.42
CA ASP A 351 14.17 -10.05 -16.43
C ASP A 351 12.90 -10.91 -16.27
N GLY A 352 11.94 -10.77 -17.19
CA GLY A 352 10.74 -11.62 -17.28
C GLY A 352 9.62 -11.28 -16.29
N GLN A 353 9.67 -10.11 -15.64
CA GLN A 353 8.59 -9.71 -14.73
C GLN A 353 7.41 -9.13 -15.49
N TYR A 354 6.20 -9.48 -15.07
CA TYR A 354 4.99 -8.80 -15.52
C TYR A 354 5.04 -7.31 -15.17
N ILE A 355 4.80 -6.45 -16.14
CA ILE A 355 4.79 -4.99 -15.99
C ILE A 355 3.60 -4.34 -16.69
N LEU A 356 3.25 -3.14 -16.24
CA LEU A 356 2.25 -2.29 -16.87
C LEU A 356 2.91 -0.99 -17.36
N ILE A 357 2.72 -0.64 -18.63
CA ILE A 357 3.33 0.53 -19.25
C ILE A 357 2.25 1.63 -19.38
N PRO A 358 2.44 2.83 -18.80
CA PRO A 358 1.51 3.96 -18.87
C PRO A 358 1.52 4.73 -20.18
#